data_AF-A0A7L3Z1L9-F1
#
_entry.id   AF-A0A7L3Z1L9-F1
#
_cell.length_a   1.000
_cell.length_b   1.000
_cell.length_c   1.000
_cell.angle_alpha   90.00
_cell.angle_beta   90.00
_cell.angle_gamma   90.00
#
_symmetry.space_group_name_H-M   'P 1'
#
loop_
_entity.id
_entity.type
_entity.pdbx_description
1 polymer ?
#
loop_
_entity_poly.entity_id
_entity_poly.type
_entity_poly.pdbx_seq_one_letter_code
_entity_poly.pdbx_strand_id
1 'polypeptide(L)'
;LNYRRMPSLLEYLSYNCNFMGILAGPLCSYKDYITFIEGRSYHLQQSEANGKEDAKYEQTDPSPNIAVAQKLLICGLSLFFHMTITKTLPVEYNIDDNFRATASWPVRFFYLYVSLMAARPKYYFAWTLADAINNAAGFGFRGYDKNGVTHWDLISNLRIQQIEFSTSFKMFLDNWNIQTALWLKRVCYERATFSPTIQTFILSAIWHGVYPGYYLTFLTGILMTLAARAIRNNIRHYFVESPAVKLCYDMITWMATQVAISYTVVPFVLLSVKPSFTFYSSCYFCLHVASILVLLVFPLKRTQKGSKKHESIQPVWSKKLEEENLLQKNNYSTTNNSFSQKQEITCRYQALKQ
;
A
#
# COMPACT_ATOMS: atom_id res chain seq x y z
N LEU A 1 4.34 -21.59 3.94
CA LEU A 1 4.56 -22.03 5.34
C LEU A 1 3.91 -21.06 6.32
N ASN A 2 2.94 -21.55 7.11
CA ASN A 2 2.31 -20.84 8.22
C ASN A 2 3.22 -20.95 9.44
N TYR A 3 3.70 -19.83 9.98
CA TYR A 3 4.39 -19.82 11.28
C TYR A 3 3.35 -20.11 12.37
N ARG A 4 3.22 -21.39 12.74
CA ARG A 4 2.41 -21.88 13.87
C ARG A 4 3.27 -22.10 15.13
N ARG A 5 4.29 -21.27 15.33
CA ARG A 5 5.15 -21.31 16.52
C ARG A 5 4.96 -20.03 17.32
N MET A 6 4.68 -20.17 18.61
CA MET A 6 4.65 -19.04 19.53
C MET A 6 6.07 -18.49 19.71
N PRO A 7 6.28 -17.17 19.59
CA PRO A 7 7.57 -16.57 19.85
C PRO A 7 7.96 -16.77 21.32
N SER A 8 9.24 -17.04 21.55
CA SER A 8 9.84 -16.93 22.88
C SER A 8 9.80 -15.48 23.38
N LEU A 9 9.97 -15.29 24.70
CA LEU A 9 10.01 -13.95 25.29
C LEU A 9 11.12 -13.09 24.65
N LEU A 10 12.28 -13.68 24.35
CA LEU A 10 13.37 -12.98 23.71
C LEU A 10 13.01 -12.51 22.30
N GLU A 11 12.44 -13.38 21.46
CA GLU A 11 12.04 -13.00 20.10
C GLU A 11 10.93 -11.93 20.10
N TYR A 12 9.99 -12.04 21.05
CA TYR A 12 8.94 -11.04 21.24
C TYR A 12 9.52 -9.68 21.62
N LEU A 13 10.40 -9.62 22.62
CA LEU A 13 11.04 -8.37 23.05
C LEU A 13 11.93 -7.81 21.96
N SER A 14 12.68 -8.66 21.26
CA SER A 14 13.52 -8.26 20.12
C SER A 14 12.71 -7.60 19.02
N TYR A 15 11.54 -8.15 18.68
CA TYR A 15 10.64 -7.58 17.67
C TYR A 15 10.06 -6.23 18.10
N ASN A 16 9.54 -6.13 19.34
CA ASN A 16 8.89 -4.91 19.83
C ASN A 16 9.90 -3.78 20.09
N CYS A 17 11.08 -4.10 20.58
CA CYS A 17 12.15 -3.14 20.90
C CYS A 17 13.19 -3.01 19.77
N ASN A 18 12.85 -3.45 18.56
CA ASN A 18 13.74 -3.38 17.41
C ASN A 18 14.12 -1.92 17.10
N PHE A 19 15.41 -1.60 17.18
CA PHE A 19 15.93 -0.25 16.97
C PHE A 19 15.57 0.31 15.58
N MET A 20 15.45 -0.55 14.55
CA MET A 20 15.12 -0.14 13.18
C MET A 20 13.72 0.47 13.06
N GLY A 21 12.82 0.19 14.01
CA GLY A 21 11.45 0.70 14.03
C GLY A 21 11.21 1.87 14.97
N ILE A 22 12.22 2.33 15.71
CA ILE A 22 12.04 3.22 16.87
C ILE A 22 11.61 4.66 16.50
N LEU A 23 11.91 5.11 15.28
CA LEU A 23 11.63 6.49 14.84
C LEU A 23 10.20 6.67 14.35
N ALA A 24 9.89 6.17 13.15
CA ALA A 24 8.60 6.40 12.47
C ALA A 24 8.06 5.12 11.82
N GLY A 25 8.38 3.96 12.40
CA GLY A 25 8.26 2.67 11.72
C GLY A 25 9.42 2.47 10.74
N PRO A 26 9.21 1.79 9.60
CA PRO A 26 7.97 1.12 9.19
C PRO A 26 7.53 -0.01 10.12
N LEU A 27 6.21 -0.15 10.29
CA LEU A 27 5.62 -1.35 10.86
C LEU A 27 5.99 -2.54 9.95
N CYS A 28 6.54 -3.61 10.51
CA CYS A 28 6.84 -4.83 9.77
C CYS A 28 6.06 -6.00 10.38
N SER A 29 5.81 -7.06 9.61
CA SER A 29 5.21 -8.25 10.18
C SER A 29 6.26 -9.01 11.01
N TYR A 30 5.83 -9.64 12.11
CA TYR A 30 6.73 -10.49 12.91
C TYR A 30 7.39 -11.58 12.06
N LYS A 31 6.66 -12.12 11.06
CA LYS A 31 7.18 -13.10 10.11
C LYS A 31 8.37 -12.56 9.32
N ASP A 32 8.27 -11.35 8.77
CA ASP A 32 9.34 -10.77 7.96
C ASP A 32 10.55 -10.44 8.85
N TYR A 33 10.29 -9.92 10.06
CA TYR A 33 11.31 -9.64 11.05
C TYR A 33 12.12 -10.89 11.45
N ILE A 34 11.44 -11.96 11.89
CA ILE A 34 12.15 -13.15 12.38
C ILE A 34 12.86 -13.88 11.24
N THR A 35 12.28 -13.88 10.03
CA THR A 35 12.93 -14.41 8.82
C THR A 35 14.23 -13.66 8.49
N PHE A 36 14.26 -12.35 8.70
CA PHE A 36 15.45 -11.52 8.54
C PHE A 36 16.50 -11.81 9.64
N ILE A 37 16.10 -11.81 10.91
CA ILE A 37 17.00 -12.07 12.04
C ILE A 37 17.65 -13.45 11.94
N GLU A 38 16.91 -14.46 11.49
CA GLU A 38 17.42 -15.83 11.33
C GLU A 38 18.13 -16.05 9.99
N GLY A 39 18.34 -15.00 9.18
CA GLY A 39 19.06 -15.08 7.90
C GLY A 39 18.34 -15.89 6.81
N ARG A 40 17.07 -16.26 7.02
CA ARG A 40 16.30 -17.12 6.10
C ARG A 40 15.72 -16.37 4.90
N SER A 41 15.83 -15.05 4.87
CA SER A 41 15.33 -14.22 3.77
C SER A 41 15.90 -14.63 2.40
N TYR A 42 17.15 -15.09 2.35
CA TYR A 42 17.81 -15.52 1.12
C TYR A 42 17.38 -16.93 0.67
N HIS A 43 17.13 -17.84 1.62
CA HIS A 43 16.76 -19.24 1.33
C HIS A 43 15.32 -19.41 0.81
N LEU A 44 14.38 -18.57 1.25
CA LEU A 44 13.00 -18.60 0.75
C LEU A 44 12.92 -18.29 -0.76
N GLN A 45 13.85 -17.50 -1.30
CA GLN A 45 13.89 -17.14 -2.71
C GLN A 45 14.45 -18.23 -3.62
N GLN A 46 15.42 -19.02 -3.15
CA GLN A 46 15.88 -20.21 -3.89
C GLN A 46 14.74 -21.21 -4.11
N SER A 47 13.83 -21.34 -3.15
CA SER A 47 12.70 -22.27 -3.27
C SER A 47 11.59 -21.79 -4.22
N GLU A 48 11.41 -20.48 -4.40
CA GLU A 48 10.43 -19.92 -5.36
C GLU A 48 10.98 -19.88 -6.80
N ALA A 49 12.31 -19.81 -6.97
CA ALA A 49 12.98 -19.84 -8.28
C ALA A 49 13.13 -21.26 -8.87
N ASN A 50 13.22 -22.31 -8.03
CA ASN A 50 13.46 -23.70 -8.46
C ASN A 50 12.30 -24.39 -9.22
N GLY A 51 11.30 -23.65 -9.70
CA GLY A 51 10.27 -24.15 -10.60
C GLY A 51 10.63 -24.08 -12.09
N LYS A 52 11.67 -23.33 -12.46
CA LYS A 52 12.26 -23.30 -13.80
C LYS A 52 13.76 -23.13 -13.66
N GLU A 53 14.52 -24.10 -14.15
CA GLU A 53 15.96 -23.94 -14.38
C GLU A 53 16.14 -22.70 -15.26
N ASP A 54 16.80 -21.64 -14.75
CA ASP A 54 17.79 -20.86 -15.48
C ASP A 54 18.39 -19.70 -14.66
N ALA A 55 19.70 -19.53 -14.84
CA ALA A 55 20.62 -18.53 -14.31
C ALA A 55 20.93 -18.57 -12.80
N LYS A 56 21.88 -19.44 -12.42
CA LYS A 56 22.76 -19.19 -11.26
C LYS A 56 23.59 -17.93 -11.54
N TYR A 57 23.04 -16.75 -11.28
CA TYR A 57 23.90 -15.60 -11.01
C TYR A 57 24.72 -15.95 -9.77
N GLU A 58 26.04 -15.81 -9.82
CA GLU A 58 26.87 -15.79 -8.61
C GLU A 58 26.27 -14.75 -7.67
N GLN A 59 25.57 -15.25 -6.65
CA GLN A 59 24.66 -14.46 -5.83
C GLN A 59 25.51 -13.72 -4.80
N THR A 60 26.21 -12.69 -5.27
CA THR A 60 26.95 -11.75 -4.43
C THR A 60 25.97 -11.08 -3.47
N ASP A 61 26.35 -10.97 -2.20
CA ASP A 61 25.54 -10.33 -1.18
C ASP A 61 25.09 -8.95 -1.66
N PRO A 62 23.78 -8.67 -1.73
CA PRO A 62 23.30 -7.44 -2.32
C PRO A 62 23.75 -6.25 -1.47
N SER A 63 24.49 -5.31 -2.07
CA SER A 63 24.92 -4.11 -1.37
C SER A 63 23.75 -3.13 -1.19
N PRO A 64 23.44 -2.68 0.05
CA PRO A 64 22.39 -1.69 0.31
C PRO A 64 22.82 -0.27 -0.06
N ASN A 65 24.10 -0.01 -0.30
CA ASN A 65 24.68 1.33 -0.33
C ASN A 65 24.02 2.26 -1.34
N ILE A 66 23.73 1.78 -2.56
CA ILE A 66 23.07 2.58 -3.60
C ILE A 66 21.63 2.91 -3.18
N ALA A 67 20.88 1.93 -2.69
CA ALA A 67 19.50 2.14 -2.25
C ALA A 67 19.41 3.08 -1.06
N VAL A 68 20.33 2.97 -0.10
CA VAL A 68 20.45 3.88 1.05
C VAL A 68 20.81 5.29 0.58
N ALA A 69 21.83 5.45 -0.28
CA ALA A 69 22.22 6.75 -0.80
C ALA A 69 21.08 7.46 -1.55
N GLN A 70 20.33 6.73 -2.38
CA GLN A 70 19.14 7.26 -3.07
C GLN A 70 18.07 7.72 -2.07
N LYS A 71 17.76 6.92 -1.04
CA LYS A 71 16.79 7.29 0.00
C LYS A 71 17.27 8.48 0.83
N LEU A 72 18.56 8.58 1.16
CA LEU A 72 19.13 9.73 1.87
C LEU A 72 19.07 11.00 1.02
N LEU A 73 19.28 10.92 -0.30
CA LEU A 73 19.08 12.05 -1.21
C LEU A 73 17.62 12.53 -1.18
N ILE A 74 16.65 11.61 -1.26
CA ILE A 74 15.22 11.94 -1.13
C ILE A 74 14.91 12.60 0.21
N CYS A 75 15.52 12.12 1.31
CA CYS A 75 15.39 12.73 2.63
C CYS A 75 15.91 14.16 2.65
N GLY A 76 17.12 14.39 2.13
CA GLY A 76 17.73 15.73 2.04
C GLY A 76 16.86 16.70 1.24
N LEU A 77 16.38 16.29 0.06
CA LEU A 77 15.50 17.09 -0.78
C LEU A 77 14.15 17.38 -0.09
N SER A 78 13.54 16.38 0.55
CA SER A 78 12.26 16.54 1.25
C SER A 78 12.36 17.46 2.45
N LEU A 79 13.45 17.35 3.23
CA LEU A 79 13.71 18.21 4.38
C LEU A 79 14.01 19.66 3.94
N PHE A 80 14.84 19.83 2.91
CA PHE A 80 15.12 21.14 2.34
C PHE A 80 13.84 21.84 1.86
N PHE A 81 13.00 21.13 1.11
CA PHE A 81 11.71 21.63 0.65
C PHE A 81 10.80 22.00 1.83
N HIS A 82 10.71 21.15 2.85
CA HIS A 82 9.89 21.42 4.03
C HIS A 82 10.34 22.70 4.77
N MET A 83 11.65 22.86 4.98
CA MET A 83 12.21 24.01 5.70
C MET A 83 12.05 25.34 4.95
N THR A 84 11.99 25.30 3.61
CA THR A 84 11.89 26.48 2.75
C THR A 84 10.45 26.85 2.41
N ILE A 85 9.65 25.90 1.93
CA ILE A 85 8.37 26.17 1.26
C ILE A 85 7.17 26.04 2.20
N THR A 86 7.23 25.18 3.22
CA THR A 86 6.08 25.04 4.13
C THR A 86 5.77 26.34 4.89
N LYS A 87 6.78 27.17 5.18
CA LYS A 87 6.59 28.46 5.84
C LYS A 87 5.96 29.53 4.93
N THR A 88 6.18 29.45 3.62
CA THR A 88 5.63 30.41 2.65
C THR A 88 4.20 30.07 2.24
N LEU A 89 3.79 28.81 2.41
CA LEU A 89 2.48 28.30 2.02
C LEU A 89 1.76 27.61 3.20
N PRO A 90 1.43 28.36 4.27
CA PRO A 90 0.75 27.81 5.43
C PRO A 90 -0.65 27.31 5.07
N VAL A 91 -1.01 26.12 5.58
CA VAL A 91 -2.32 25.52 5.31
C VAL A 91 -3.45 26.36 5.92
N GLU A 92 -3.15 27.05 7.02
CA GLU A 92 -4.04 27.97 7.74
C GLU A 92 -4.51 29.15 6.87
N TYR A 93 -3.78 29.53 5.83
CA TYR A 93 -4.23 30.60 4.95
C TYR A 93 -5.49 30.23 4.15
N ASN A 94 -5.79 28.94 3.97
CA ASN A 94 -7.06 28.50 3.39
C ASN A 94 -8.28 28.91 4.22
N ILE A 95 -8.09 29.25 5.50
CA ILE A 95 -9.14 29.70 6.41
C ILE A 95 -9.00 31.17 6.82
N ASP A 96 -8.08 31.91 6.21
CA ASP A 96 -7.94 33.34 6.42
C ASP A 96 -9.16 34.11 5.90
N ASP A 97 -9.65 35.07 6.69
CA ASP A 97 -10.87 35.82 6.36
C ASP A 97 -10.70 36.69 5.12
N ASN A 98 -9.57 37.38 5.00
CA ASN A 98 -9.29 38.26 3.87
C ASN A 98 -9.10 37.47 2.58
N PHE A 99 -8.35 36.36 2.64
CA PHE A 99 -8.16 35.47 1.51
C PHE A 99 -9.49 34.91 1.01
N ARG A 100 -10.37 34.46 1.92
CA ARG A 100 -11.70 33.95 1.53
C ARG A 100 -12.61 35.00 0.92
N ALA A 101 -12.53 36.24 1.41
CA ALA A 101 -13.38 37.33 0.93
C ALA A 101 -12.95 37.85 -0.44
N THR A 102 -11.65 37.81 -0.76
CA THR A 102 -11.08 38.45 -1.95
C THR A 102 -10.69 37.49 -3.06
N ALA A 103 -10.28 36.25 -2.74
CA ALA A 103 -9.76 35.33 -3.74
C ALA A 103 -10.88 34.62 -4.53
N SER A 104 -10.67 34.50 -5.83
CA SER A 104 -11.56 33.74 -6.71
C SER A 104 -11.47 32.22 -6.44
N TRP A 105 -12.52 31.48 -6.84
CA TRP A 105 -12.57 30.03 -6.66
C TRP A 105 -11.36 29.26 -7.22
N PRO A 106 -10.90 29.52 -8.46
CA PRO A 106 -9.72 28.83 -8.99
C PRO A 106 -8.46 29.09 -8.16
N VAL A 107 -8.26 30.33 -7.68
CA VAL A 107 -7.12 30.69 -6.84
C VAL A 107 -7.18 29.95 -5.51
N ARG A 108 -8.36 29.84 -4.91
CA ARG A 108 -8.57 29.09 -3.66
C ARG A 108 -8.27 27.60 -3.83
N PHE A 109 -8.74 26.97 -4.91
CA PHE A 109 -8.43 25.56 -5.19
C PHE A 109 -6.95 25.32 -5.51
N PHE A 110 -6.33 26.24 -6.25
CA PHE A 110 -4.91 26.17 -6.54
C PHE A 110 -4.07 26.30 -5.28
N TYR A 111 -4.38 27.29 -4.43
CA TYR A 111 -3.71 27.47 -3.14
C TYR A 111 -3.92 26.27 -2.21
N LEU A 112 -5.14 25.72 -2.14
CA LEU A 112 -5.42 24.49 -1.40
C LEU A 112 -4.52 23.34 -1.87
N TYR A 113 -4.40 23.13 -3.17
CA TYR A 113 -3.54 22.09 -3.71
C TYR A 113 -2.07 22.33 -3.33
N VAL A 114 -1.55 23.53 -3.59
CA VAL A 114 -0.14 23.88 -3.42
C VAL A 114 0.29 23.92 -1.95
N SER A 115 -0.54 24.45 -1.05
CA SER A 115 -0.27 24.47 0.40
C SER A 115 -0.24 23.07 1.02
N LEU A 116 -1.17 22.18 0.64
CA LEU A 116 -1.16 20.79 1.12
C LEU A 116 -0.04 19.97 0.49
N MET A 117 0.30 20.23 -0.77
CA MET A 117 1.52 19.68 -1.39
C MET A 117 2.76 20.13 -0.62
N ALA A 118 2.84 21.39 -0.21
CA ALA A 118 3.95 21.92 0.57
C ALA A 118 4.03 21.37 2.01
N ALA A 119 2.92 20.88 2.57
CA ALA A 119 2.89 20.29 3.91
C ALA A 119 3.27 18.79 3.93
N ARG A 120 3.30 18.10 2.79
CA ARG A 120 3.59 16.66 2.70
C ARG A 120 5.07 16.25 2.90
N PRO A 121 6.09 17.02 2.47
CA PRO A 121 7.49 16.59 2.48
C PRO A 121 8.04 16.17 3.85
N LYS A 122 7.51 16.69 4.96
CA LYS A 122 7.88 16.21 6.30
C LYS A 122 7.61 14.71 6.50
N TYR A 123 6.54 14.18 5.90
CA TYR A 123 6.22 12.76 5.92
C TYR A 123 7.12 11.98 4.97
N TYR A 124 7.46 12.57 3.80
CA TYR A 124 8.42 11.98 2.87
C TYR A 124 9.79 11.81 3.50
N PHE A 125 10.26 12.82 4.21
CA PHE A 125 11.47 12.74 5.01
C PHE A 125 11.39 11.65 6.07
N ALA A 126 10.43 11.72 7.00
CA ALA A 126 10.38 10.82 8.16
C ALA A 126 10.28 9.34 7.75
N TRP A 127 9.41 9.02 6.79
CA TRP A 127 9.20 7.63 6.37
C TRP A 127 10.29 7.12 5.42
N THR A 128 10.86 7.98 4.56
CA THR A 128 12.00 7.55 3.71
C THR A 128 13.27 7.34 4.55
N LEU A 129 13.47 8.14 5.60
CA LEU A 129 14.59 7.97 6.52
C LEU A 129 14.46 6.67 7.30
N ALA A 130 13.25 6.38 7.79
CA ALA A 130 12.94 5.10 8.41
C ALA A 130 13.23 3.91 7.48
N ASP A 131 12.78 3.98 6.23
CA ASP A 131 13.09 2.96 5.22
C ASP A 131 14.61 2.84 4.96
N ALA A 132 15.35 3.96 4.96
CA ALA A 132 16.80 3.97 4.74
C ALA A 132 17.56 3.27 5.87
N ILE A 133 17.14 3.46 7.12
CA ILE A 133 17.72 2.78 8.30
C ILE A 133 17.52 1.27 8.20
N ASN A 134 16.32 0.84 7.85
CA ASN A 134 15.99 -0.58 7.67
C ASN A 134 16.86 -1.18 6.54
N ASN A 135 16.95 -0.52 5.39
CA ASN A 135 17.80 -0.96 4.29
C ASN A 135 19.30 -0.99 4.64
N ALA A 136 19.80 -0.01 5.41
CA ALA A 136 21.19 0.02 5.86
C ALA A 136 21.54 -1.16 6.77
N ALA A 137 20.57 -1.63 7.56
CA ALA A 137 20.70 -2.86 8.35
C ALA A 137 20.53 -4.15 7.52
N GLY A 138 20.24 -4.04 6.22
CA GLY A 138 19.91 -5.18 5.34
C GLY A 138 18.42 -5.59 5.40
N PHE A 139 17.63 -5.00 6.29
CA PHE A 139 16.21 -5.31 6.45
C PHE A 139 15.38 -4.47 5.47
N GLY A 140 15.00 -5.04 4.33
CA GLY A 140 14.29 -4.28 3.29
C GLY A 140 14.55 -4.78 1.87
N PHE A 141 15.54 -5.66 1.73
CA PHE A 141 15.77 -6.41 0.51
C PHE A 141 14.57 -7.34 0.20
N ARG A 142 13.95 -7.14 -0.95
CA ARG A 142 12.82 -7.93 -1.46
C ARG A 142 13.26 -9.03 -2.42
N GLY A 143 14.47 -8.98 -2.97
CA GLY A 143 14.96 -9.93 -3.98
C GLY A 143 15.48 -9.27 -5.24
N TYR A 144 15.80 -10.10 -6.24
CA TYR A 144 16.22 -9.67 -7.57
C TYR A 144 15.03 -9.69 -8.54
N ASP A 145 15.03 -8.80 -9.53
CA ASP A 145 14.14 -8.92 -10.68
C ASP A 145 14.67 -9.93 -11.71
N LYS A 146 13.89 -10.13 -12.78
CA LYS A 146 14.27 -10.98 -13.92
C LYS A 146 15.57 -10.57 -14.64
N ASN A 147 16.03 -9.33 -14.42
CA ASN A 147 17.25 -8.78 -15.02
C ASN A 147 18.42 -8.76 -14.01
N GLY A 148 18.24 -9.32 -12.80
CA GLY A 148 19.26 -9.31 -11.74
C GLY A 148 19.38 -8.00 -10.97
N VAL A 149 18.41 -7.09 -11.06
CA VAL A 149 18.41 -5.81 -10.30
C VAL A 149 17.87 -6.04 -8.89
N THR A 150 18.58 -5.51 -7.88
CA THR A 150 18.18 -5.62 -6.48
C THR A 150 16.99 -4.69 -6.16
N HIS A 151 16.00 -5.22 -5.44
CA HIS A 151 14.87 -4.46 -4.93
C HIS A 151 14.96 -4.29 -3.42
N TRP A 152 14.88 -3.03 -2.97
CA TRP A 152 15.00 -2.64 -1.57
C TRP A 152 13.72 -1.97 -1.04
N ASP A 153 12.57 -2.53 -1.43
CA ASP A 153 11.23 -2.03 -1.14
C ASP A 153 10.34 -3.03 -0.37
N LEU A 154 10.93 -4.05 0.29
CA LEU A 154 10.17 -5.04 1.08
C LEU A 154 9.36 -4.36 2.18
N ILE A 155 9.98 -3.38 2.85
CA ILE A 155 9.40 -2.64 3.96
C ILE A 155 9.56 -1.17 3.63
N SER A 156 8.63 -0.65 2.83
CA SER A 156 8.61 0.75 2.43
C SER A 156 7.27 1.37 2.72
N ASN A 157 7.28 2.53 3.37
CA ASN A 157 6.06 3.25 3.73
C ASN A 157 5.54 4.17 2.63
N LEU A 158 6.38 4.51 1.66
CA LEU A 158 6.07 5.51 0.65
C LEU A 158 6.46 5.08 -0.75
N ARG A 159 5.61 5.50 -1.69
CA ARG A 159 5.82 5.41 -3.13
C ARG A 159 5.52 6.76 -3.76
N ILE A 160 6.47 7.70 -3.61
CA ILE A 160 6.26 9.14 -3.88
C ILE A 160 5.72 9.40 -5.28
N GLN A 161 6.27 8.77 -6.31
CA GLN A 161 5.79 8.94 -7.69
C GLN A 161 4.32 8.51 -7.84
N GLN A 162 3.95 7.37 -7.25
CA GLN A 162 2.60 6.85 -7.31
C GLN A 162 1.61 7.71 -6.51
N ILE A 163 2.09 8.42 -5.49
CA ILE A 163 1.31 9.40 -4.71
C ILE A 163 1.07 10.66 -5.55
N GLU A 164 2.15 11.28 -6.07
CA GLU A 164 2.05 12.55 -6.81
C GLU A 164 1.30 12.42 -8.13
N PHE A 165 1.35 11.25 -8.77
CA PHE A 165 0.68 10.97 -10.04
C PHE A 165 -0.56 10.07 -9.88
N SER A 166 -1.14 10.01 -8.68
CA SER A 166 -2.31 9.16 -8.43
C SER A 166 -3.54 9.63 -9.21
N THR A 167 -4.18 8.72 -9.96
CA THR A 167 -5.40 8.99 -10.74
C THR A 167 -6.68 8.51 -10.04
N SER A 168 -6.56 8.10 -8.78
CA SER A 168 -7.70 7.76 -7.94
C SER A 168 -7.37 7.87 -6.46
N PHE A 169 -8.37 8.21 -5.65
CA PHE A 169 -8.23 8.31 -4.20
C PHE A 169 -7.66 7.04 -3.57
N LYS A 170 -8.11 5.86 -4.04
CA LYS A 170 -7.57 4.57 -3.60
C LYS A 170 -6.09 4.41 -3.93
N MET A 171 -5.66 4.78 -5.14
CA MET A 171 -4.25 4.69 -5.53
C MET A 171 -3.37 5.57 -4.65
N PHE A 172 -3.82 6.77 -4.28
CA PHE A 172 -3.11 7.61 -3.33
C PHE A 172 -2.94 6.89 -1.97
N LEU A 173 -4.04 6.42 -1.39
CA LEU A 173 -4.03 5.75 -0.08
C LEU A 173 -3.20 4.46 -0.06
N ASP A 174 -3.22 3.68 -1.14
CA ASP A 174 -2.46 2.42 -1.24
C ASP A 174 -0.93 2.67 -1.29
N ASN A 175 -0.49 3.90 -1.57
CA ASN A 175 0.93 4.28 -1.68
C ASN A 175 1.40 5.22 -0.56
N TRP A 176 0.49 5.63 0.34
CA TRP A 176 0.75 6.51 1.47
C TRP A 176 0.71 5.72 2.78
N ASN A 177 1.81 5.71 3.53
CA ASN A 177 1.94 4.97 4.79
C ASN A 177 1.56 3.47 4.64
N ILE A 178 2.17 2.83 3.64
CA ILE A 178 1.81 1.50 3.13
C ILE A 178 1.77 0.46 4.24
N GLN A 179 2.74 0.45 5.15
CA GLN A 179 2.82 -0.59 6.17
C GLN A 179 1.74 -0.44 7.24
N THR A 180 1.38 0.80 7.60
CA THR A 180 0.24 1.06 8.47
C THR A 180 -1.06 0.65 7.79
N ALA A 181 -1.21 0.92 6.49
CA ALA A 181 -2.38 0.49 5.72
C ALA A 181 -2.51 -1.05 5.68
N LEU A 182 -1.39 -1.78 5.49
CA LEU A 182 -1.36 -3.24 5.55
C LEU A 182 -1.66 -3.76 6.96
N TRP A 183 -1.17 -3.10 8.01
CA TRP A 183 -1.50 -3.43 9.39
C TRP A 183 -3.00 -3.24 9.65
N LEU A 184 -3.57 -2.07 9.36
CA LEU A 184 -5.00 -1.76 9.46
C LEU A 184 -5.85 -2.78 8.69
N LYS A 185 -5.39 -3.19 7.51
CA LYS A 185 -6.07 -4.22 6.71
C LYS A 185 -6.18 -5.54 7.46
N ARG A 186 -5.08 -6.02 8.06
CA ARG A 186 -5.02 -7.31 8.78
C ARG A 186 -5.73 -7.29 10.12
N VAL A 187 -5.65 -6.19 10.86
CA VAL A 187 -6.23 -6.10 12.21
C VAL A 187 -7.70 -5.67 12.22
N CYS A 188 -8.17 -4.97 11.19
CA CYS A 188 -9.54 -4.45 11.12
C CYS A 188 -10.26 -4.88 9.84
N TYR A 189 -9.80 -4.45 8.67
CA TYR A 189 -10.56 -4.61 7.42
C TYR A 189 -10.94 -6.08 7.12
N GLU A 190 -9.98 -7.00 7.21
CA GLU A 190 -10.19 -8.43 6.92
C GLU A 190 -11.02 -9.13 8.02
N ARG A 191 -11.00 -8.59 9.24
CA ARG A 191 -11.72 -9.13 10.41
C ARG A 191 -13.12 -8.55 10.54
N ALA A 192 -13.41 -7.41 9.93
CA ALA A 192 -14.70 -6.76 9.98
C ALA A 192 -15.78 -7.60 9.28
N THR A 193 -16.90 -7.78 9.97
CA THR A 193 -18.07 -8.50 9.46
C THR A 193 -18.98 -7.61 8.62
N PHE A 194 -19.11 -6.34 9.00
CA PHE A 194 -19.97 -5.35 8.34
C PHE A 194 -19.20 -4.07 8.01
N SER A 195 -19.42 -3.49 6.82
CA SER A 195 -18.77 -2.23 6.39
C SER A 195 -17.26 -2.10 6.71
N PRO A 196 -16.40 -3.02 6.21
CA PRO A 196 -14.96 -3.02 6.52
C PRO A 196 -14.24 -1.69 6.30
N THR A 197 -14.59 -0.96 5.24
CA THR A 197 -14.01 0.36 4.95
C THR A 197 -14.31 1.36 6.07
N ILE A 198 -15.57 1.46 6.51
CA ILE A 198 -15.98 2.41 7.56
C ILE A 198 -15.25 2.10 8.86
N GLN A 199 -15.26 0.83 9.29
CA GLN A 199 -14.58 0.42 10.52
C GLN A 199 -13.07 0.68 10.47
N THR A 200 -12.44 0.46 9.32
CA THR A 200 -10.99 0.67 9.15
C THR A 200 -10.63 2.15 9.24
N PHE A 201 -11.42 3.04 8.64
CA PHE A 201 -11.19 4.49 8.71
C PHE A 201 -11.45 5.04 10.13
N ILE A 202 -12.46 4.54 10.84
CA ILE A 202 -12.70 4.90 12.24
C ILE A 202 -11.52 4.45 13.11
N LEU A 203 -11.04 3.21 12.94
CA LEU A 203 -9.87 2.72 13.66
C LEU A 203 -8.63 3.57 13.34
N SER A 204 -8.45 3.96 12.09
CA SER A 204 -7.36 4.85 11.68
C SER A 204 -7.45 6.20 12.38
N ALA A 205 -8.64 6.79 12.51
CA ALA A 205 -8.83 8.05 13.25
C ALA A 205 -8.42 7.94 14.72
N ILE A 206 -8.87 6.87 15.38
CA ILE A 206 -8.54 6.59 16.78
C ILE A 206 -7.03 6.39 16.94
N TRP A 207 -6.39 5.65 16.02
CA TRP A 207 -4.96 5.40 16.03
C TRP A 207 -4.13 6.69 15.88
N HIS A 208 -4.61 7.66 15.08
CA HIS A 208 -3.94 8.95 14.94
C HIS A 208 -4.04 9.84 16.20
N GLY A 209 -5.11 9.69 16.99
CA GLY A 209 -5.23 10.31 18.31
C GLY A 209 -6.57 10.97 18.59
N VAL A 210 -6.60 11.81 19.62
CA VAL A 210 -7.85 12.42 20.14
C VAL A 210 -8.23 13.74 19.46
N TYR A 211 -7.35 14.32 18.62
CA TYR A 211 -7.62 15.59 17.96
C TYR A 211 -8.82 15.47 17.00
N PRO A 212 -9.84 16.34 17.13
CA PRO A 212 -11.05 16.25 16.30
C PRO A 212 -10.80 16.32 14.79
N GLY A 213 -9.74 17.01 14.36
CA GLY A 213 -9.34 17.08 12.95
C GLY A 213 -9.09 15.70 12.30
N TYR A 214 -8.60 14.72 13.07
CA TYR A 214 -8.43 13.36 12.57
C TYR A 214 -9.78 12.72 12.22
N TYR A 215 -10.74 12.77 13.13
CA TYR A 215 -12.08 12.21 12.91
C TYR A 215 -12.78 12.83 11.69
N LEU A 216 -12.69 14.15 11.52
CA LEU A 216 -13.23 14.83 10.34
C LEU A 216 -12.56 14.40 9.04
N THR A 217 -11.23 14.22 9.06
CA THR A 217 -10.45 13.74 7.92
C THR A 217 -10.88 12.33 7.52
N PHE A 218 -10.93 11.40 8.47
CA PHE A 218 -11.25 10.01 8.16
C PHE A 218 -12.71 9.81 7.81
N LEU A 219 -13.64 10.56 8.41
CA LEU A 219 -15.05 10.54 8.01
C LEU A 219 -15.23 11.04 6.57
N THR A 220 -14.57 12.15 6.23
CA THR A 220 -14.53 12.65 4.85
C THR A 220 -13.87 11.64 3.93
N GLY A 221 -12.78 11.01 4.36
CA GLY A 221 -12.06 9.97 3.63
C GLY A 221 -12.91 8.74 3.32
N ILE A 222 -13.83 8.33 4.21
CA ILE A 222 -14.81 7.26 3.93
C ILE A 222 -15.67 7.66 2.73
N LEU A 223 -16.27 8.85 2.79
CA LEU A 223 -17.16 9.36 1.76
C LEU A 223 -16.43 9.47 0.41
N MET A 224 -15.26 10.10 0.38
CA MET A 224 -14.44 10.24 -0.83
C MET A 224 -14.00 8.88 -1.39
N THR A 225 -13.61 7.94 -0.53
CA THR A 225 -13.19 6.59 -0.97
C THR A 225 -14.33 5.83 -1.63
N LEU A 226 -15.53 5.88 -1.05
CA LEU A 226 -16.70 5.20 -1.59
C LEU A 226 -17.14 5.86 -2.91
N ALA A 227 -17.21 7.18 -2.98
CA ALA A 227 -17.60 7.91 -4.18
C ALA A 227 -16.58 7.71 -5.32
N ALA A 228 -15.28 7.84 -5.03
CA ALA A 228 -14.23 7.59 -6.02
C ALA A 228 -14.26 6.15 -6.56
N ARG A 229 -14.58 5.16 -5.71
CA ARG A 229 -14.75 3.76 -6.14
C ARG A 229 -15.99 3.60 -7.04
N ALA A 230 -17.11 4.23 -6.69
CA ALA A 230 -18.32 4.19 -7.50
C ALA A 230 -18.08 4.78 -8.89
N ILE A 231 -17.43 5.96 -8.98
CA ILE A 231 -17.03 6.58 -10.25
C ILE A 231 -16.12 5.65 -11.05
N ARG A 232 -15.02 5.18 -10.44
CA ARG A 232 -14.02 4.34 -11.12
C ARG A 232 -14.64 3.07 -11.70
N ASN A 233 -15.57 2.44 -10.99
CA ASN A 233 -16.20 1.18 -11.39
C ASN A 233 -17.28 1.34 -12.47
N ASN A 234 -17.90 2.52 -12.57
CA ASN A 234 -19.02 2.77 -13.48
C ASN A 234 -18.66 3.66 -14.67
N ILE A 235 -17.57 4.43 -14.61
CA ILE A 235 -17.23 5.42 -15.64
C ILE A 235 -15.96 5.05 -16.41
N ARG A 236 -14.95 4.48 -15.73
CA ARG A 236 -13.60 4.30 -16.31
C ARG A 236 -13.59 3.56 -17.65
N HIS A 237 -14.43 2.52 -17.81
CA HIS A 237 -14.40 1.67 -18.99
C HIS A 237 -14.76 2.42 -20.29
N TYR A 238 -15.50 3.53 -20.21
CA TYR A 238 -15.83 4.36 -21.37
C TYR A 238 -14.63 5.18 -21.91
N PHE A 239 -13.54 5.30 -21.14
CA PHE A 239 -12.43 6.20 -21.47
C PHE A 239 -11.11 5.46 -21.73
N VAL A 240 -11.07 4.13 -21.65
CA VAL A 240 -9.81 3.36 -21.72
C VAL A 240 -9.48 2.80 -23.09
N GLU A 241 -10.43 2.81 -24.03
CA GLU A 241 -10.26 2.19 -25.35
C GLU A 241 -9.30 2.98 -26.26
N SER A 242 -9.43 4.31 -26.28
CA SER A 242 -8.55 5.18 -27.07
C SER A 242 -7.42 5.77 -26.23
N PRO A 243 -6.14 5.73 -26.68
CA PRO A 243 -5.01 6.29 -25.95
C PRO A 243 -5.16 7.77 -25.60
N ALA A 244 -5.69 8.59 -26.54
CA ALA A 244 -5.88 10.03 -26.32
C ALA A 244 -6.99 10.32 -25.30
N VAL A 245 -8.11 9.60 -25.40
CA VAL A 245 -9.22 9.71 -24.45
C VAL A 245 -8.79 9.25 -23.06
N LYS A 246 -8.01 8.16 -22.99
CA LYS A 246 -7.43 7.66 -21.75
C LYS A 246 -6.50 8.69 -21.11
N LEU A 247 -5.63 9.33 -21.90
CA LEU A 247 -4.73 10.36 -21.38
C LEU A 247 -5.52 11.54 -20.80
N CYS A 248 -6.54 12.03 -21.52
CA CYS A 248 -7.42 13.08 -21.03
C CYS A 248 -8.11 12.67 -19.72
N TYR A 249 -8.67 11.46 -19.66
CA TYR A 249 -9.28 10.91 -18.45
C TYR A 249 -8.29 10.80 -17.29
N ASP A 250 -7.06 10.33 -17.54
CA ASP A 250 -6.03 10.21 -16.52
C ASP A 250 -5.61 11.59 -15.99
N MET A 251 -5.48 12.61 -16.84
CA MET A 251 -5.19 13.99 -16.41
C MET A 251 -6.32 14.59 -15.55
N ILE A 252 -7.58 14.41 -15.97
CA ILE A 252 -8.75 14.91 -15.24
C ILE A 252 -8.87 14.20 -13.89
N THR A 253 -8.75 12.87 -13.87
CA THR A 253 -8.87 12.09 -12.63
C THR A 253 -7.69 12.28 -11.71
N TRP A 254 -6.49 12.54 -12.23
CA TRP A 254 -5.35 13.01 -11.45
C TRP A 254 -5.67 14.32 -10.74
N MET A 255 -6.05 15.36 -11.49
CA MET A 255 -6.36 16.67 -10.91
C MET A 255 -7.48 16.57 -9.86
N ALA A 256 -8.56 15.84 -10.17
CA ALA A 256 -9.65 15.60 -9.24
C ALA A 256 -9.21 14.84 -7.98
N THR A 257 -8.33 13.83 -8.12
CA THR A 257 -7.78 13.08 -6.98
C THR A 257 -6.95 13.97 -6.08
N GLN A 258 -6.05 14.78 -6.64
CA GLN A 258 -5.20 15.69 -5.88
C GLN A 258 -6.03 16.71 -5.09
N VAL A 259 -7.06 17.30 -5.73
CA VAL A 259 -7.98 18.23 -5.06
C VAL A 259 -8.78 17.52 -3.96
N ALA A 260 -9.31 16.32 -4.22
CA ALA A 260 -10.08 15.56 -3.25
C ALA A 260 -9.25 15.16 -2.02
N ILE A 261 -7.99 14.76 -2.22
CA ILE A 261 -7.06 14.46 -1.13
C ILE A 261 -6.75 15.73 -0.34
N SER A 262 -6.38 16.84 -0.99
CA SER A 262 -6.10 18.10 -0.31
C SER A 262 -7.29 18.56 0.54
N TYR A 263 -8.50 18.53 -0.02
CA TYR A 263 -9.74 18.86 0.70
C TYR A 263 -9.99 17.93 1.89
N THR A 264 -9.73 16.64 1.74
CA THR A 264 -9.93 15.65 2.82
C THR A 264 -8.94 15.87 3.96
N VAL A 265 -7.69 16.23 3.66
CA VAL A 265 -6.59 16.30 4.63
C VAL A 265 -6.52 17.62 5.38
N VAL A 266 -7.21 18.68 4.96
CA VAL A 266 -7.19 19.98 5.66
C VAL A 266 -7.45 19.86 7.18
N PRO A 267 -8.50 19.16 7.65
CA PRO A 267 -8.72 19.00 9.10
C PRO A 267 -7.60 18.25 9.81
N PHE A 268 -6.93 17.33 9.13
CA PHE A 268 -5.80 16.57 9.68
C PHE A 268 -4.65 17.51 10.05
N VAL A 269 -4.44 18.56 9.26
CA VAL A 269 -3.41 19.57 9.51
C VAL A 269 -3.88 20.59 10.55
N LEU A 270 -5.15 21.01 10.49
CA LEU A 270 -5.70 22.02 11.40
C LEU A 270 -6.01 21.50 12.81
N LEU A 271 -6.16 20.17 12.98
CA LEU A 271 -6.39 19.45 14.25
C LEU A 271 -7.66 19.82 15.05
N SER A 272 -8.36 20.90 14.70
CA SER A 272 -9.48 21.46 15.47
C SER A 272 -10.78 21.56 14.65
N VAL A 273 -11.93 21.43 15.34
CA VAL A 273 -13.27 21.45 14.73
C VAL A 273 -13.57 22.79 14.07
N LYS A 274 -13.44 23.89 14.82
CA LYS A 274 -13.85 25.23 14.34
C LYS A 274 -13.13 25.62 13.04
N PRO A 275 -11.78 25.62 12.97
CA PRO A 275 -11.03 25.86 11.72
C PRO A 275 -11.46 24.94 10.56
N SER A 276 -11.66 23.66 10.84
CA SER A 276 -12.03 22.66 9.83
C SER A 276 -13.42 22.91 9.25
N PHE A 277 -14.40 23.26 10.08
CA PHE A 277 -15.75 23.61 9.62
C PHE A 277 -15.77 24.93 8.89
N THR A 278 -14.98 25.93 9.32
CA THR A 278 -14.85 27.18 8.56
C THR A 278 -14.30 26.92 7.16
N PHE A 279 -13.30 26.05 7.02
CA PHE A 279 -12.82 25.61 5.71
C PHE A 279 -13.94 24.96 4.88
N TYR A 280 -14.60 23.93 5.41
CA TYR A 280 -15.65 23.23 4.67
C TYR A 280 -16.83 24.11 4.28
N SER A 281 -17.30 24.97 5.19
CA SER A 281 -18.35 25.95 4.92
C SER A 281 -17.93 26.95 3.84
N SER A 282 -16.67 27.39 3.85
CA SER A 282 -16.16 28.29 2.81
C SER A 282 -16.10 27.66 1.42
N CYS A 283 -16.05 26.32 1.36
CA CYS A 283 -16.15 25.52 0.14
C CYS A 283 -17.58 25.03 -0.12
N TYR A 284 -18.58 25.51 0.63
CA TYR A 284 -19.98 25.07 0.57
C TYR A 284 -20.17 23.55 0.66
N PHE A 285 -19.26 22.86 1.36
CA PHE A 285 -19.23 21.39 1.44
C PHE A 285 -19.26 20.70 0.06
N CYS A 286 -18.73 21.35 -0.98
CA CYS A 286 -18.95 20.96 -2.38
C CYS A 286 -18.57 19.50 -2.68
N LEU A 287 -17.43 19.02 -2.17
CA LEU A 287 -16.99 17.64 -2.39
C LEU A 287 -17.76 16.63 -1.55
N HIS A 288 -18.26 17.01 -0.36
CA HIS A 288 -19.17 16.14 0.40
C HIS A 288 -20.48 15.97 -0.36
N VAL A 289 -21.08 17.08 -0.81
CA VAL A 289 -22.31 17.07 -1.60
C VAL A 289 -22.13 16.26 -2.88
N ALA A 290 -21.07 16.53 -3.65
CA ALA A 290 -20.77 15.79 -4.87
C ALA A 290 -20.58 14.29 -4.62
N SER A 291 -19.89 13.92 -3.54
CA SER A 291 -19.69 12.51 -3.18
C SER A 291 -20.98 11.82 -2.78
N ILE A 292 -21.85 12.49 -2.02
CA ILE A 292 -23.18 11.97 -1.67
C ILE A 292 -24.02 11.75 -2.93
N LEU A 293 -24.08 12.74 -3.83
CA LEU A 293 -24.79 12.63 -5.10
C LEU A 293 -24.28 11.45 -5.94
N VAL A 294 -22.97 11.28 -6.04
CA VAL A 294 -22.34 10.14 -6.72
C VAL A 294 -22.80 8.80 -6.11
N LEU A 295 -22.85 8.72 -4.78
CA LEU A 295 -23.28 7.49 -4.10
C LEU A 295 -24.79 7.22 -4.22
N LEU A 296 -25.61 8.26 -4.43
CA LEU A 296 -27.04 8.11 -4.72
C LEU A 296 -27.30 7.67 -6.16
N VAL A 297 -26.50 8.16 -7.12
CA VAL A 297 -26.67 7.88 -8.55
C VAL A 297 -26.05 6.55 -8.95
N PHE A 298 -24.84 6.23 -8.46
CA PHE A 298 -24.10 5.06 -8.92
C PHE A 298 -24.21 3.89 -7.93
N PRO A 299 -24.49 2.67 -8.42
CA PRO A 299 -24.50 1.49 -7.57
C PRO A 299 -23.09 1.20 -7.07
N LEU A 300 -22.96 1.07 -5.75
CA LEU A 300 -21.77 0.51 -5.12
C LEU A 300 -21.76 -1.00 -5.38
N LYS A 301 -21.00 -1.45 -6.40
CA LYS A 301 -20.71 -2.88 -6.56
C LYS A 301 -20.03 -3.37 -5.28
N ARG A 302 -20.71 -4.22 -4.51
CA ARG A 302 -20.09 -4.93 -3.38
C ARG A 302 -18.91 -5.72 -3.94
N THR A 303 -17.71 -5.46 -3.43
CA THR A 303 -16.61 -6.41 -3.57
C THR A 303 -17.12 -7.70 -2.93
N GLN A 304 -17.45 -8.71 -3.73
CA GLN A 304 -17.83 -10.01 -3.19
C GLN A 304 -16.70 -10.43 -2.25
N LYS A 305 -17.03 -10.57 -0.96
CA LYS A 305 -16.15 -11.18 0.03
C LYS A 305 -15.96 -12.59 -0.51
N GLY A 306 -14.79 -12.86 -1.08
CA GLY A 306 -14.48 -14.17 -1.61
C GLY A 306 -14.65 -15.16 -0.46
N SER A 307 -15.76 -15.89 -0.45
CA SER A 307 -15.88 -17.16 0.25
C SER A 307 -15.04 -18.17 -0.52
N LYS A 308 -13.72 -17.93 -0.54
CA LYS A 308 -12.76 -18.99 -0.76
C LYS A 308 -12.35 -19.41 0.63
N LYS A 309 -12.71 -20.66 0.96
CA LYS A 309 -11.97 -21.46 1.94
C LYS A 309 -10.49 -21.14 1.82
N HIS A 310 -9.84 -21.12 2.97
CA HIS A 310 -8.41 -20.93 3.23
C HIS A 310 -7.47 -21.64 2.23
N GLU A 311 -7.45 -21.22 0.97
CA GLU A 311 -6.40 -21.51 0.01
C GLU A 311 -5.39 -20.39 0.16
N SER A 312 -4.20 -20.79 0.60
CA SER A 312 -2.99 -19.98 0.60
C SER A 312 -2.94 -19.05 -0.60
N ILE A 313 -2.72 -17.76 -0.34
CA ILE A 313 -2.40 -16.77 -1.36
C ILE A 313 -1.14 -17.27 -2.08
N GLN A 314 -1.35 -17.94 -3.21
CA GLN A 314 -0.36 -18.14 -4.25
C GLN A 314 -0.45 -16.91 -5.17
N PRO A 315 0.69 -16.27 -5.51
CA PRO A 315 0.70 -15.10 -6.37
C PRO A 315 0.15 -15.45 -7.77
N VAL A 316 -0.45 -14.46 -8.43
CA VAL A 316 -1.18 -14.53 -9.73
C VAL A 316 -0.44 -15.26 -10.86
N TRP A 317 0.87 -15.51 -10.71
CA TRP A 317 1.68 -16.31 -11.62
C TRP A 317 1.36 -17.82 -11.58
N SER A 318 0.92 -18.36 -10.44
CA SER A 318 0.66 -19.80 -10.26
C SER A 318 -0.49 -20.31 -11.13
N LYS A 319 -1.55 -19.51 -11.28
CA LYS A 319 -2.72 -19.87 -12.10
C LYS A 319 -2.40 -19.94 -13.59
N LYS A 320 -1.53 -19.05 -14.07
CA LYS A 320 -1.12 -19.01 -15.48
C LYS A 320 -0.22 -20.20 -15.84
N LEU A 321 0.59 -20.66 -14.88
CA LEU A 321 1.42 -21.86 -15.00
C LEU A 321 0.59 -23.15 -14.97
N GLU A 322 -0.52 -23.19 -14.23
CA GLU A 322 -1.42 -24.34 -14.17
C GLU A 322 -2.23 -24.53 -15.47
N GLU A 323 -2.73 -23.43 -16.06
CA GLU A 323 -3.40 -23.46 -17.38
C GLU A 323 -2.42 -23.81 -18.51
N GLU A 324 -1.18 -23.30 -18.49
CA GLU A 324 -0.14 -23.66 -19.46
C GLU A 324 0.29 -25.14 -19.33
N ASN A 325 0.41 -25.67 -18.10
CA ASN A 325 0.75 -27.08 -17.88
C ASN A 325 -0.37 -28.05 -18.27
N LEU A 326 -1.65 -27.68 -18.10
CA LEU A 326 -2.79 -28.50 -18.54
C LEU A 326 -2.92 -28.54 -20.07
N LEU A 327 -2.63 -27.42 -20.75
CA LEU A 327 -2.56 -27.37 -22.21
C LEU A 327 -1.35 -28.14 -22.77
N GLN A 328 -0.22 -28.14 -22.07
CA GLN A 328 0.97 -28.89 -22.47
C GLN A 328 0.83 -30.39 -22.23
N LYS A 329 0.08 -30.81 -21.19
CA LYS A 329 -0.19 -32.23 -20.89
C LYS A 329 -1.17 -32.88 -21.87
N ASN A 330 -2.07 -32.10 -22.49
CA ASN A 330 -2.97 -32.59 -23.54
C ASN A 330 -2.30 -32.69 -24.93
N ASN A 331 -1.08 -32.16 -25.10
CA ASN A 331 -0.33 -32.18 -26.37
C ASN A 331 0.75 -33.27 -26.43
N TYR A 332 0.87 -34.14 -25.42
CA TYR A 332 1.74 -35.31 -25.44
C TYR A 332 0.95 -36.59 -25.17
N SER A 333 0.21 -37.04 -26.18
CA SER A 333 -0.30 -38.41 -26.23
C SER A 333 -0.20 -38.96 -27.65
N THR A 334 1.00 -39.40 -28.04
CA THR A 334 1.12 -40.47 -29.02
C THR A 334 2.48 -41.18 -28.92
N THR A 335 2.41 -42.52 -29.05
CA THR A 335 3.47 -43.49 -29.36
C THR A 335 4.45 -43.95 -28.27
N ASN A 336 4.14 -45.13 -27.70
CA ASN A 336 4.88 -46.40 -27.86
C ASN A 336 5.03 -47.24 -26.59
N ASN A 337 4.57 -48.49 -26.75
CA ASN A 337 4.62 -49.62 -25.84
C ASN A 337 6.06 -50.07 -25.52
N SER A 338 6.29 -50.49 -24.28
CA SER A 338 6.96 -51.77 -23.98
C SER A 338 6.73 -52.19 -22.52
N PHE A 339 6.83 -53.51 -22.33
CA PHE A 339 6.25 -54.37 -21.30
C PHE A 339 7.05 -54.40 -19.98
N SER A 340 6.36 -54.74 -18.88
CA SER A 340 6.79 -55.61 -17.77
C SER A 340 8.01 -55.22 -16.92
N GLN A 341 7.83 -55.06 -15.59
CA GLN A 341 8.23 -56.08 -14.59
C GLN A 341 8.17 -55.55 -13.14
N LYS A 342 7.70 -56.42 -12.22
CA LYS A 342 7.85 -56.41 -10.74
C LYS A 342 6.89 -55.57 -9.88
N GLN A 343 5.72 -56.17 -9.68
CA GLN A 343 5.00 -56.21 -8.42
C GLN A 343 5.61 -57.33 -7.52
N GLU A 344 5.42 -57.22 -6.20
CA GLU A 344 5.77 -58.15 -5.10
C GLU A 344 7.12 -57.98 -4.38
N ILE A 345 7.05 -58.23 -3.06
CA ILE A 345 8.11 -58.21 -2.02
C ILE A 345 8.29 -56.78 -1.45
N THR A 346 7.70 -56.35 -0.33
CA THR A 346 7.68 -56.99 1.00
C THR A 346 6.63 -56.30 1.89
N CYS A 347 5.50 -56.95 2.14
CA CYS A 347 4.60 -56.62 3.25
C CYS A 347 4.62 -57.81 4.22
N ARG A 348 5.69 -57.92 5.00
CA ARG A 348 5.83 -58.85 6.13
C ARG A 348 6.88 -58.27 7.06
N TYR A 349 6.44 -57.59 8.12
CA TYR A 349 7.06 -57.51 9.45
C TYR A 349 6.42 -56.36 10.21
N GLN A 350 5.22 -56.57 10.77
CA GLN A 350 4.75 -55.85 11.95
C GLN A 350 3.47 -56.53 12.49
N ALA A 351 3.64 -57.71 13.05
CA ALA A 351 2.70 -58.30 13.99
C ALA A 351 3.47 -59.31 14.84
N LEU A 352 3.92 -58.88 16.03
CA LEU A 352 4.18 -59.69 17.24
C LEU A 352 4.76 -58.78 18.33
N LYS A 353 3.84 -58.12 19.05
CA LYS A 353 3.99 -57.75 20.46
C LYS A 353 2.59 -57.81 21.09
N GLN A 354 2.16 -59.02 21.42
CA GLN A 354 1.55 -59.41 22.70
C GLN A 354 1.60 -60.93 22.80
#